data_AF-A0A1M7Y3B2-F1
#
_entry.id   AF-A0A1M7Y3B2-F1
#
_cell.length_a   1.000
_cell.length_b   1.000
_cell.length_c   1.000
_cell.angle_alpha   90.00
_cell.angle_beta   90.00
_cell.angle_gamma   90.00
#
_symmetry.space_group_name_H-M   'P 1'
#
loop_
_entity.id
_entity.type
_entity.pdbx_description
1 polymer ?
#
loop_
_entity_poly.entity_id
_entity_poly.type
_entity_poly.pdbx_seq_one_letter_code
_entity_poly.pdbx_strand_id
1 'polypeptide(L)'
;MKYDFVFKLNCVELYRNGQWPETPAGIGQKNFRKRIVTWSRIADIYGIDTLKHPSTCKERTAEGRYSLVARVLAGESQKSVAIIAGIDS
;
A
#
# COMPACT_ATOMS: atom_id res chain seq x y z
N MET A 1 -11.30 3.10 -7.02
CA MET A 1 -11.81 2.95 -5.63
C MET A 1 -10.64 2.74 -4.69
N LYS A 2 -10.46 3.62 -3.70
CA LYS A 2 -9.53 3.42 -2.58
C LYS A 2 -10.29 2.61 -1.51
N TYR A 3 -9.66 1.58 -0.97
CA TYR A 3 -10.24 0.81 0.15
C TYR A 3 -9.46 1.13 1.40
N ASP A 4 -10.18 1.41 2.48
CA ASP A 4 -9.60 1.52 3.81
C ASP A 4 -8.90 0.23 4.24
N PHE A 5 -7.88 0.37 5.07
CA PHE A 5 -7.14 -0.77 5.59
C PHE A 5 -8.05 -1.75 6.32
N VAL A 6 -8.95 -1.24 7.17
CA VAL A 6 -9.93 -2.04 7.92
C VAL A 6 -10.83 -2.83 6.98
N PHE A 7 -11.25 -2.23 5.85
CA PHE A 7 -12.06 -2.92 4.86
C PHE A 7 -11.29 -4.06 4.19
N LYS A 8 -10.03 -3.82 3.78
CA LYS A 8 -9.19 -4.87 3.19
C LYS A 8 -8.93 -6.00 4.18
N LEU A 9 -8.67 -5.67 5.45
CA LEU A 9 -8.46 -6.63 6.53
C LEU A 9 -9.66 -7.56 6.68
N ASN A 10 -10.86 -6.98 6.85
CA ASN A 10 -12.10 -7.75 6.98
C ASN A 10 -12.34 -8.65 5.75
N CYS A 11 -12.03 -8.18 4.53
CA CYS A 11 -12.14 -9.00 3.32
C CYS A 11 -11.18 -10.19 3.33
N VAL A 12 -9.95 -10.02 3.82
CA VAL A 12 -8.95 -11.09 3.91
C VAL A 12 -9.33 -12.09 5.00
N GLU A 13 -9.83 -11.63 6.15
CA GLU A 13 -10.31 -12.49 7.23
C GLU A 13 -11.51 -13.34 6.79
N LEU A 14 -12.49 -12.72 6.13
CA LEU A 14 -13.62 -13.44 5.55
C LEU A 14 -13.17 -14.51 4.54
N TYR A 15 -12.22 -14.15 3.67
CA TYR A 15 -11.66 -15.09 2.68
C TYR A 15 -10.95 -16.28 3.36
N ARG A 16 -10.22 -16.05 4.45
CA ARG A 16 -9.57 -17.12 5.24
C ARG A 16 -10.59 -18.04 5.91
N ASN A 17 -11.75 -17.51 6.30
CA ASN A 17 -12.89 -18.29 6.82
C ASN A 17 -13.70 -18.98 5.70
N GLY A 18 -13.29 -18.87 4.43
CA GLY A 18 -14.00 -19.46 3.29
C GLY A 18 -15.25 -18.69 2.85
N GLN A 19 -15.50 -17.51 3.42
CA GLN A 19 -16.63 -16.64 3.09
C GLN A 19 -16.21 -15.53 2.14
N TRP A 20 -17.14 -15.08 1.28
CA TRP A 20 -16.89 -13.98 0.36
C TRP A 20 -17.65 -12.72 0.82
N PRO A 21 -16.97 -11.57 0.96
CA PRO A 21 -17.65 -10.31 1.26
C PRO A 21 -18.59 -9.89 0.12
N GLU A 22 -19.61 -9.12 0.48
CA GLU A 22 -20.53 -8.52 -0.49
C GLU A 22 -19.77 -7.63 -1.48
N THR A 23 -20.14 -7.72 -2.75
CA THR A 23 -19.44 -6.96 -3.80
C THR A 23 -19.95 -5.52 -3.80
N PRO A 24 -19.07 -4.52 -3.64
CA PRO A 24 -19.48 -3.12 -3.68
C PRO A 24 -20.12 -2.75 -5.03
N ALA A 25 -21.16 -1.91 -4.99
CA ALA A 25 -21.82 -1.42 -6.19
C ALA A 25 -20.83 -0.72 -7.14
N GLY A 26 -20.90 -1.05 -8.43
CA GLY A 26 -20.02 -0.49 -9.47
C GLY A 26 -18.73 -1.27 -9.74
N ILE A 27 -18.49 -2.41 -9.09
CA ILE A 27 -17.37 -3.31 -9.41
C ILE A 27 -17.89 -4.70 -9.75
N GLY A 28 -17.37 -5.30 -10.82
CA GLY A 28 -17.66 -6.70 -11.15
C GLY A 28 -17.13 -7.65 -10.08
N GLN A 29 -17.98 -8.56 -9.60
CA GLN A 29 -17.66 -9.56 -8.56
C GLN A 29 -16.37 -10.32 -8.84
N LYS A 30 -16.14 -10.73 -10.09
CA LYS A 30 -14.91 -11.44 -10.51
C LYS A 30 -13.64 -10.63 -10.23
N ASN A 31 -13.66 -9.33 -10.52
CA ASN A 31 -12.51 -8.44 -10.30
C ASN A 31 -12.30 -8.16 -8.81
N PHE A 32 -13.40 -8.05 -8.06
CA PHE A 32 -13.33 -7.86 -6.61
C PHE A 32 -12.73 -9.09 -5.92
N ARG A 33 -13.20 -10.30 -6.24
CA ARG A 33 -12.65 -11.55 -5.69
C ARG A 33 -11.18 -11.74 -6.03
N LYS A 34 -10.76 -11.42 -7.26
CA LYS A 34 -9.33 -11.44 -7.64
C LYS A 34 -8.49 -10.51 -6.75
N ARG A 35 -8.97 -9.31 -6.43
CA ARG A 35 -8.27 -8.38 -5.53
C ARG A 35 -8.12 -8.93 -4.12
N ILE A 36 -9.16 -9.58 -3.59
CA ILE A 36 -9.12 -10.19 -2.26
C ILE A 36 -8.06 -11.30 -2.20
N VAL A 37 -8.00 -12.15 -3.22
CA VAL A 37 -6.96 -13.20 -3.34
C VAL A 37 -5.55 -12.57 -3.37
N THR A 38 -5.37 -11.49 -4.14
CA THR A 38 -4.09 -10.76 -4.16
C THR A 38 -3.74 -10.21 -2.77
N TRP A 39 -4.69 -9.61 -2.05
CA TRP A 39 -4.47 -9.09 -0.70
C TRP A 39 -4.10 -10.19 0.29
N SER A 40 -4.79 -11.33 0.25
CA SER A 40 -4.44 -12.49 1.08
C SER A 40 -3.03 -12.95 0.78
N ARG A 41 -2.65 -13.07 -0.50
CA ARG A 41 -1.30 -13.49 -0.89
C ARG A 41 -0.22 -12.52 -0.41
N ILE A 42 -0.47 -11.22 -0.51
CA ILE A 42 0.46 -10.19 -0.01
C ILE A 42 0.59 -10.28 1.51
N ALA A 43 -0.52 -10.43 2.22
CA ALA A 43 -0.53 -10.57 3.68
C ALA A 43 0.22 -11.84 4.15
N ASP A 44 0.12 -12.94 3.40
CA ASP A 44 0.85 -14.17 3.69
C ASP A 44 2.37 -14.06 3.45
N ILE A 45 2.81 -13.29 2.44
CA ILE A 45 4.24 -13.14 2.13
C ILE A 45 4.92 -12.09 3.02
N TYR A 46 4.28 -10.93 3.18
CA TYR A 46 4.92 -9.74 3.79
C TYR A 46 4.27 -9.31 5.10
N GLY A 47 3.22 -9.99 5.55
CA GLY A 47 2.44 -9.62 6.73
C GLY A 47 1.32 -8.62 6.44
N ILE A 48 0.31 -8.60 7.31
CA ILE A 48 -0.93 -7.83 7.12
C ILE A 48 -0.69 -6.31 7.10
N ASP A 49 0.36 -5.83 7.76
CA ASP A 49 0.71 -4.40 7.79
C ASP A 49 1.05 -3.83 6.40
N THR A 50 1.44 -4.67 5.44
CA THR A 50 1.67 -4.23 4.05
C THR A 50 0.40 -3.88 3.28
N LEU A 51 -0.77 -4.31 3.77
CA LEU A 51 -2.06 -3.91 3.20
C LEU A 51 -2.46 -2.48 3.56
N LYS A 52 -1.85 -1.91 4.60
CA LYS A 52 -2.01 -0.49 4.94
C LYS A 52 -1.52 0.30 3.74
N HIS A 53 -2.43 1.10 3.17
CA HIS A 53 -1.97 2.10 2.22
C HIS A 53 -0.97 2.99 2.97
N PRO A 54 0.22 3.30 2.41
CA PRO A 54 1.06 4.33 2.98
C PRO A 54 0.25 5.63 3.02
N SER A 55 -0.35 5.92 4.17
CA SER A 55 -1.15 7.11 4.44
C SER A 55 -0.27 8.36 4.45
N THR A 56 1.02 8.16 4.67
CA THR A 56 2.07 9.16 4.58
C THR A 56 3.05 8.72 3.52
N CYS A 57 3.16 9.50 2.43
CA CYS A 57 4.50 9.78 1.89
C CYS A 57 5.32 10.19 3.11
N LYS A 58 6.26 9.36 3.60
CA LYS A 58 7.22 9.79 4.62
C LYS A 58 7.84 11.14 4.25
N GLU A 59 7.95 11.38 2.95
CA GLU A 59 8.34 12.56 2.18
C GLU A 59 7.45 13.82 2.37
N ARG A 60 6.30 13.71 3.03
CA ARG A 60 5.44 14.85 3.39
C ARG A 60 5.67 15.36 4.82
N THR A 61 6.36 14.61 5.67
CA THR A 61 6.78 15.10 7.00
C THR A 61 7.99 16.03 6.88
N ALA A 62 8.12 17.01 7.77
CA ALA A 62 9.24 17.96 7.75
C ALA A 62 10.59 17.22 7.91
N GLU A 63 10.66 16.23 8.81
CA GLU A 63 11.84 15.40 9.00
C GLU A 63 12.15 14.53 7.77
N GLY A 64 11.11 13.98 7.13
CA GLY A 64 11.27 13.19 5.91
C GLY A 64 11.83 14.01 4.76
N ARG A 65 11.31 15.23 4.54
CA ARG A 65 11.85 16.16 3.53
C ARG A 65 13.28 16.58 3.84
N TYR A 66 13.56 16.92 5.09
CA TYR A 66 14.91 17.29 5.51
C TYR A 66 15.91 16.16 5.25
N SER A 67 15.54 14.92 5.55
CA SER A 67 16.38 13.74 5.31
C SER A 67 16.70 13.55 3.82
N LEU A 68 15.74 13.80 2.93
CA LEU A 68 15.97 13.74 1.48
C LEU A 68 16.92 14.86 1.02
N VAL A 69 16.73 16.09 1.50
CA VAL A 69 17.62 17.23 1.17
C VAL A 69 19.03 17.00 1.70
N ALA A 70 19.17 16.46 2.92
CA ALA A 70 20.47 16.16 3.52
C ALA A 70 21.28 15.16 2.68
N ARG A 71 20.63 14.15 2.08
CA ARG A 71 21.29 13.19 1.17
C ARG A 71 21.79 13.84 -0.12
N VAL A 72 21.00 14.75 -0.69
CA VAL A 72 21.43 15.52 -1.87
C VAL A 72 22.60 16.44 -1.53
N LEU A 73 22.55 17.12 -0.37
CA LEU A 73 23.66 17.94 0.12
C LEU A 73 24.91 17.13 0.43
N ALA A 74 24.77 15.85 0.82
CA ALA A 74 25.88 14.91 1.01
C ALA A 74 26.48 14.40 -0.33
N GLY A 75 25.94 14.82 -1.47
CA GLY A 75 26.48 14.53 -2.80
C GLY A 75 25.74 13.44 -3.57
N GLU A 76 24.62 12.91 -3.05
CA GLU A 76 23.80 11.98 -3.82
C GLU A 76 23.01 12.70 -4.93
N SER A 77 22.85 12.02 -6.07
CA SER A 77 22.01 12.53 -7.15
C SER A 77 20.54 12.62 -6.71
N GLN A 78 19.92 13.75 -7.01
CA GLN A 78 18.48 13.99 -6.77
C GLN A 78 17.61 12.85 -7.33
N LYS A 79 17.97 12.33 -8.52
CA LYS A 79 17.22 11.24 -9.15
C LYS A 79 17.31 9.93 -8.36
N SER A 80 18.50 9.60 -7.86
CA SER A 80 18.71 8.41 -7.03
C SER A 80 17.92 8.49 -5.72
N VAL A 81 17.96 9.67 -5.07
CA VAL A 81 17.21 9.92 -3.83
C VAL A 81 15.71 9.80 -4.06
N ALA A 82 15.19 10.33 -5.17
CA ALA A 82 13.77 10.26 -5.53
C ALA A 82 13.27 8.83 -5.81
N ILE A 83 14.06 8.01 -6.50
CA ILE A 83 13.73 6.60 -6.77
C ILE A 83 13.69 5.81 -5.46
N ILE A 84 14.70 5.97 -4.60
CA ILE A 84 14.76 5.29 -3.29
C ILE A 84 13.59 5.69 -2.39
N ALA A 85 13.16 6.95 -2.47
CA ALA A 85 12.06 7.46 -1.69
C ALA A 85 10.67 7.12 -2.28
N GLY A 86 10.63 6.62 -3.52
CA GLY A 86 9.40 6.23 -4.22
C GLY A 86 8.63 7.41 -4.82
N ILE A 87 9.28 8.55 -5.05
CA ILE A 87 8.71 9.72 -5.74
C ILE A 87 8.68 9.50 -7.25
N ASP A 88 9.79 8.99 -7.77
CA ASP A 88 10.07 8.87 -9.21
C ASP A 88 10.12 7.39 -9.58
N SER A 89 9.51 7.02 -10.72
CA SER A 89 9.49 5.66 -11.28
C SER A 89 10.32 5.56 -12.55
#